data_AF-A0A6G4CZX0-F1
#
_entry.id   AF-A0A6G4CZX0-F1
#
_cell.length_a   1.000
_cell.length_b   1.000
_cell.length_c   1.000
_cell.angle_alpha   90.00
_cell.angle_beta   90.00
_cell.angle_gamma   90.00
#
_symmetry.space_group_name_H-M   'P 1'
#
loop_
_entity.id
_entity.type
_entity.pdbx_description
1 polymer ?
#
loop_
_entity_poly.entity_id
_entity_poly.type
_entity_poly.pdbx_seq_one_letter_code
_entity_poly.pdbx_strand_id
1 'polypeptide(L)'
;MKIINEIVDNFTDKNYNIKKQCENLTKFILIIEIKKYFIPKFEILKNIISKIPARDMIEITINETNLNCSELSEHDYSIFTKNLNISNIARNINENSILKVEIYKRQQNNNISIYCIETFSNYLNESNLKGILFNLKKYMNGNYLFLRLQNDNFVAYTNSIYFLKENEDISNENSYRKYNIIKKRDMTCSFLNASEYNFYPEDFYFIKRSENKIVNNIFDKLCIVFSLIYICNISNIKNENSISYTLNGYKLIEDQINFEKIDANIVLNYYNIYKWIYSEENIEDKIGIARNIISLDIKENTLCNISNNVFNSIKSAHSIYLKENVEKYIEIKNKATEFLFDMSQKASELVDRLGKSFINNIIAFVTYFFTIIIMNCLDSNKLNNIFIKDIVILSFVFLVLSCIYLWFFLKEVYEEKQRF
;
A
#
# COMPACT_ATOMS: atom_id res chain seq x y z
N MET A 1 -26.69 23.93 8.58
CA MET A 1 -28.01 23.56 9.15
C MET A 1 -29.24 24.32 8.58
N LYS A 2 -29.13 25.07 7.47
CA LYS A 2 -30.16 26.02 7.00
C LYS A 2 -31.56 25.41 6.77
N ILE A 3 -31.68 24.28 6.07
CA ILE A 3 -32.99 23.64 5.81
C ILE A 3 -33.68 23.18 7.10
N ILE A 4 -32.93 22.60 8.05
CA ILE A 4 -33.49 22.16 9.34
C ILE A 4 -33.92 23.36 10.18
N ASN A 5 -33.12 24.43 10.18
CA ASN A 5 -33.48 25.66 10.87
C ASN A 5 -34.71 26.31 10.24
N GLU A 6 -34.86 26.26 8.90
CA GLU A 6 -36.09 26.69 8.23
C GLU A 6 -37.32 25.87 8.68
N ILE A 7 -37.19 24.56 8.87
CA ILE A 7 -38.27 23.73 9.42
C ILE A 7 -38.61 24.21 10.84
N VAL A 8 -37.61 24.26 11.73
CA VAL A 8 -37.80 24.65 13.13
C VAL A 8 -38.39 26.05 13.28
N ASP A 9 -37.90 27.03 12.53
CA ASP A 9 -38.36 28.42 12.57
C ASP A 9 -39.82 28.56 12.13
N ASN A 10 -40.33 27.65 11.30
CA ASN A 10 -41.74 27.66 10.87
C ASN A 10 -42.68 26.97 11.87
N PHE A 11 -42.14 26.16 12.79
CA PHE A 11 -42.89 25.55 13.88
C PHE A 11 -42.74 26.33 15.21
N THR A 12 -41.89 27.34 15.31
CA THR A 12 -41.52 27.98 16.58
C THR A 12 -41.42 29.51 16.51
N ASP A 13 -41.54 30.17 17.67
CA ASP A 13 -41.30 31.63 17.81
C ASP A 13 -39.80 32.00 17.85
N LYS A 14 -38.91 31.13 17.35
CA LYS A 14 -37.43 31.23 17.49
C LYS A 14 -36.90 31.23 18.93
N ASN A 15 -37.78 31.06 19.91
CA ASN A 15 -37.45 30.87 21.33
C ASN A 15 -37.57 29.39 21.68
N TYR A 16 -36.52 28.62 21.41
CA TYR A 16 -36.45 27.19 21.67
C TYR A 16 -35.11 26.80 22.30
N ASN A 17 -35.11 25.68 23.03
CA ASN A 17 -33.89 25.10 23.59
C ASN A 17 -33.57 23.78 22.90
N ILE A 18 -32.36 23.62 22.36
CA ILE A 18 -31.94 22.36 21.74
C ILE A 18 -31.60 21.37 22.85
N LYS A 19 -32.37 20.29 22.95
CA LYS A 19 -32.14 19.21 23.92
C LYS A 19 -31.14 18.19 23.39
N LYS A 20 -31.23 17.86 22.10
CA LYS A 20 -30.39 16.84 21.47
C LYS A 20 -30.24 17.11 19.99
N GLN A 21 -29.02 16.97 19.49
CA GLN A 21 -28.72 16.99 18.07
C GLN A 21 -27.76 15.84 17.77
N CYS A 22 -28.09 15.00 16.80
CA CYS A 22 -27.27 13.86 16.39
C CYS A 22 -27.25 13.74 14.87
N GLU A 23 -26.10 13.45 14.30
CA GLU A 23 -25.89 13.25 12.86
C GLU A 23 -24.92 12.09 12.68
N ASN A 24 -25.35 11.02 12.02
CA ASN A 24 -24.50 9.90 11.63
C ASN A 24 -24.85 9.49 10.19
N LEU A 25 -24.26 8.44 9.61
CA LEU A 25 -24.53 8.09 8.20
C LEU A 25 -25.95 7.57 7.91
N THR A 26 -26.70 7.13 8.92
CA THR A 26 -28.06 6.57 8.73
C THR A 26 -29.17 7.56 9.03
N LYS A 27 -28.94 8.51 9.94
CA LYS A 27 -29.97 9.44 10.39
C LYS A 27 -29.43 10.76 10.92
N PHE A 28 -30.25 11.78 10.78
CA PHE A 28 -30.14 13.03 11.51
C PHE A 28 -31.31 13.13 12.50
N ILE A 29 -31.05 13.65 13.71
CA ILE A 29 -32.05 13.86 14.75
C ILE A 29 -31.83 15.24 15.37
N LEU A 30 -32.89 16.05 15.45
CA LEU A 30 -32.95 17.26 16.26
C LEU A 30 -34.14 17.19 17.20
N ILE A 31 -33.92 17.38 18.50
CA ILE A 31 -34.96 17.48 19.52
C ILE A 31 -34.85 18.84 20.18
N ILE A 32 -35.93 19.60 20.13
CA ILE A 32 -36.02 20.92 20.76
C ILE A 32 -37.21 20.97 21.72
N GLU A 33 -37.02 21.72 22.79
CA GLU A 33 -38.06 22.08 23.74
C GLU A 33 -38.59 23.47 23.41
N ILE A 34 -39.91 23.59 23.29
CA ILE A 34 -40.60 24.80 22.84
C ILE A 34 -41.77 25.13 23.74
N LYS A 35 -41.94 26.41 24.09
CA LYS A 35 -43.06 26.88 24.91
C LYS A 35 -44.36 26.95 24.11
N LYS A 36 -44.25 27.31 22.84
CA LYS A 36 -45.37 27.48 21.91
C LYS A 36 -44.94 27.01 20.53
N TYR A 37 -45.86 26.39 19.81
CA TYR A 37 -45.63 25.96 18.44
C TYR A 37 -46.68 26.50 17.48
N PHE A 38 -46.31 26.56 16.20
CA PHE A 38 -47.19 26.94 15.10
C PHE A 38 -47.31 25.80 14.13
N ILE A 39 -48.47 25.72 13.46
CA ILE A 39 -48.67 24.82 12.34
C ILE A 39 -48.43 25.63 11.07
N PRO A 40 -47.32 25.39 10.34
CA PRO A 40 -47.03 26.12 9.12
C PRO A 40 -48.04 25.76 8.03
N LYS A 41 -48.34 26.70 7.14
CA LYS A 41 -49.23 26.46 5.98
C LYS A 41 -48.67 25.34 5.11
N PHE A 42 -49.56 24.54 4.51
CA PHE A 42 -49.21 23.43 3.63
C PHE A 42 -48.16 23.80 2.57
N GLU A 43 -48.38 24.89 1.82
CA GLU A 43 -47.45 25.34 0.77
C GLU A 43 -46.05 25.67 1.30
N ILE A 44 -45.96 26.25 2.50
CA ILE A 44 -44.69 26.59 3.13
C ILE A 44 -43.95 25.31 3.51
N LEU A 45 -44.64 24.39 4.18
CA LEU A 45 -44.05 23.13 4.62
C LEU A 45 -43.66 22.24 3.43
N LYS A 46 -44.50 22.17 2.40
CA LYS A 46 -44.23 21.46 1.14
C LYS A 46 -42.98 22.00 0.45
N ASN A 47 -42.85 23.32 0.34
CA ASN A 47 -41.68 23.96 -0.26
C ASN A 47 -40.40 23.63 0.53
N ILE A 48 -40.43 23.68 1.86
CA ILE A 48 -39.26 23.35 2.68
C ILE A 48 -38.88 21.87 2.54
N ILE A 49 -39.85 20.95 2.60
CA ILE A 49 -39.61 19.51 2.45
C ILE A 49 -39.09 19.19 1.05
N SER A 50 -39.54 19.90 0.01
CA SER A 50 -39.04 19.69 -1.36
C SER A 50 -37.55 20.02 -1.55
N LYS A 51 -36.92 20.76 -0.63
CA LYS A 51 -35.47 21.01 -0.62
C LYS A 51 -34.66 19.84 -0.06
N ILE A 52 -35.29 18.90 0.63
CA ILE A 52 -34.65 17.67 1.12
C ILE A 52 -34.43 16.74 -0.07
N PRO A 53 -33.25 16.12 -0.23
CA PRO A 53 -33.03 15.14 -1.29
C PRO A 53 -34.06 14.03 -1.26
N ALA A 54 -34.66 13.69 -2.41
CA ALA A 54 -35.72 12.68 -2.53
C ALA A 54 -35.33 11.27 -2.01
N ARG A 55 -34.03 10.99 -1.87
CA ARG A 55 -33.50 9.75 -1.27
C ARG A 55 -33.74 9.66 0.23
N ASP A 56 -33.92 10.79 0.91
CA ASP A 56 -34.08 10.86 2.35
C ASP A 56 -35.56 10.98 2.73
N MET A 57 -35.88 10.57 3.95
CA MET A 57 -37.24 10.55 4.48
C MET A 57 -37.29 11.34 5.78
N ILE A 58 -38.20 12.31 5.87
CA ILE A 58 -38.34 13.17 7.04
C ILE A 58 -39.53 12.74 7.91
N GLU A 59 -39.29 12.69 9.21
CA GLU A 59 -40.29 12.49 10.24
C GLU A 59 -40.28 13.69 11.20
N ILE A 60 -41.40 14.41 11.26
CA ILE A 60 -41.62 15.54 12.17
C ILE A 60 -42.60 15.08 13.24
N THR A 61 -42.15 15.03 14.48
CA THR A 61 -42.97 14.61 15.62
C THR A 61 -43.10 15.76 16.61
N ILE A 62 -44.32 16.15 16.91
CA ILE A 62 -44.63 17.07 18.00
C ILE A 62 -45.46 16.29 18.99
N ASN A 63 -44.97 16.17 20.22
CA ASN A 63 -45.83 15.78 21.33
C ASN A 63 -46.60 14.44 21.12
N GLU A 64 -45.96 13.46 20.48
CA GLU A 64 -46.47 12.12 20.06
C GLU A 64 -47.26 12.06 18.75
N THR A 65 -47.60 13.20 18.15
CA THR A 65 -48.16 13.25 16.80
C THR A 65 -47.05 13.36 15.77
N ASN A 66 -47.02 12.47 14.79
CA ASN A 66 -45.97 12.42 13.78
C ASN A 66 -46.50 12.69 12.36
N LEU A 67 -45.65 13.33 11.56
CA LEU A 67 -45.77 13.50 10.12
C LEU A 67 -44.57 12.86 9.48
N ASN A 68 -44.78 11.82 8.68
CA ASN A 68 -43.70 11.09 8.05
C ASN A 68 -43.88 11.12 6.54
N CYS A 69 -42.91 11.66 5.81
CA CYS A 69 -43.01 11.80 4.36
C CYS A 69 -41.63 11.97 3.70
N SER A 70 -41.52 11.56 2.44
CA SER A 70 -40.44 11.98 1.53
C SER A 70 -40.92 13.12 0.62
N GLU A 71 -42.19 13.07 0.22
CA GLU A 71 -42.91 14.15 -0.46
C GLU A 71 -44.21 14.42 0.31
N LEU A 72 -44.48 15.68 0.64
CA LEU A 72 -45.64 16.03 1.45
C LEU A 72 -46.93 16.04 0.61
N SER A 73 -47.87 15.15 0.93
CA SER A 73 -49.22 15.14 0.35
C SER A 73 -50.21 15.97 1.17
N GLU A 74 -51.27 16.49 0.52
CA GLU A 74 -52.35 17.21 1.23
C GLU A 74 -53.06 16.32 2.25
N HIS A 75 -53.20 15.04 1.94
CA HIS A 75 -53.81 14.05 2.82
C HIS A 75 -53.00 13.88 4.12
N ASP A 76 -51.69 13.66 4.03
CA ASP A 76 -50.83 13.46 5.21
C ASP A 76 -50.75 14.72 6.08
N TYR A 77 -50.68 15.89 5.43
CA TYR A 77 -50.74 17.17 6.13
C TYR A 77 -52.09 17.35 6.87
N SER A 78 -53.21 17.02 6.24
CA SER A 78 -54.53 17.14 6.86
C SER A 78 -54.69 16.26 8.10
N ILE A 79 -54.19 15.01 8.03
CA ILE A 79 -54.20 14.09 9.17
C ILE A 79 -53.32 14.62 10.30
N PHE A 80 -52.09 15.03 9.97
CA PHE A 80 -51.15 15.55 10.95
C PHE A 80 -51.69 16.79 11.68
N THR A 81 -52.20 17.77 10.93
CA THR A 81 -52.75 19.00 11.51
C THR A 81 -54.01 18.75 12.36
N LYS A 82 -54.87 17.80 11.95
CA LYS A 82 -56.03 17.39 12.73
C LYS A 82 -55.61 16.74 14.06
N ASN A 83 -54.65 15.82 14.03
CA ASN A 83 -54.15 15.13 15.21
C ASN A 83 -53.44 16.10 16.18
N LEU A 84 -52.70 17.08 15.66
CA LEU A 84 -52.09 18.15 16.45
C LEU A 84 -53.13 19.02 17.16
N ASN A 85 -54.21 19.39 16.47
CA ASN A 85 -55.25 20.21 17.08
C ASN A 85 -55.97 19.45 18.21
N ILE A 86 -56.24 18.15 18.02
CA ILE A 86 -56.83 17.29 19.06
C ILE A 86 -55.90 17.18 20.27
N SER A 87 -54.61 16.95 20.05
CA SER A 87 -53.64 16.80 21.14
C SER A 87 -53.33 18.11 21.88
N ASN A 88 -53.49 19.27 21.22
CA ASN A 88 -53.42 20.58 21.86
C ASN A 88 -54.59 20.85 22.81
N ILE A 89 -55.81 20.48 22.40
CA ILE A 89 -57.02 20.66 23.23
C ILE A 89 -56.95 19.80 24.50
N ALA A 90 -56.31 18.63 24.42
CA ALA A 90 -56.14 17.72 25.54
C ALA A 90 -55.03 18.12 26.53
N ARG A 91 -54.21 19.14 26.24
CA ARG A 91 -53.06 19.52 27.08
C ARG A 91 -53.32 20.70 28.00
N ASN A 92 -52.66 20.68 29.15
CA ASN A 92 -52.58 21.81 30.07
C ASN A 92 -51.69 22.92 29.50
N ILE A 93 -52.14 24.16 29.58
CA ILE A 93 -51.53 25.37 28.95
C ILE A 93 -50.09 25.66 29.43
N ASN A 94 -49.62 24.98 30.48
CA ASN A 94 -48.33 25.26 31.15
C ASN A 94 -47.21 24.26 30.83
N GLU A 95 -47.44 23.25 29.98
CA GLU A 95 -46.41 22.25 29.63
C GLU A 95 -45.63 22.64 28.36
N ASN A 96 -44.31 22.59 28.43
CA ASN A 96 -43.46 22.75 27.25
C ASN A 96 -43.69 21.59 26.28
N SER A 97 -43.76 21.90 25.00
CA SER A 97 -43.87 20.93 23.93
C SER A 97 -42.50 20.48 23.43
N ILE A 98 -42.41 19.26 22.91
CA ILE A 98 -41.20 18.72 22.30
C ILE A 98 -41.43 18.58 20.80
N LEU A 99 -40.62 19.29 20.01
CA LEU A 99 -40.52 19.08 18.56
C LEU A 99 -39.29 18.24 18.28
N LYS A 100 -39.51 17.14 17.55
CA LYS A 100 -38.48 16.22 17.09
C LYS A 100 -38.51 16.18 15.56
N VAL A 101 -37.38 16.45 14.94
CA VAL A 101 -37.18 16.32 13.50
C VAL A 101 -36.16 15.21 13.28
N GLU A 102 -36.59 14.14 12.62
CA GLU A 102 -35.72 13.03 12.22
C GLU A 102 -35.65 12.97 10.70
N ILE A 103 -34.45 12.73 10.18
CA ILE A 103 -34.27 12.46 8.75
C ILE A 103 -33.57 11.12 8.62
N TYR A 104 -34.24 10.14 8.03
CA TYR A 104 -33.69 8.83 7.70
C TYR A 104 -33.03 8.90 6.33
N LYS A 105 -31.76 8.51 6.27
CA LYS A 105 -30.92 8.73 5.11
C LYS A 105 -30.67 7.42 4.38
N ARG A 106 -30.85 7.45 3.05
CA ARG A 106 -30.60 6.28 2.21
C ARG A 106 -29.47 6.58 1.25
N GLN A 107 -28.67 5.55 0.97
CA GLN A 107 -27.63 5.67 -0.03
C GLN A 107 -28.24 5.48 -1.43
N GLN A 108 -27.96 6.42 -2.33
CA GLN A 108 -28.32 6.30 -3.75
C GLN A 108 -27.15 6.76 -4.61
N ASN A 109 -26.71 5.92 -5.55
CA ASN A 109 -25.57 6.20 -6.44
C ASN A 109 -24.31 6.65 -5.67
N ASN A 110 -23.98 5.98 -4.57
CA ASN A 110 -22.88 6.32 -3.65
C ASN A 110 -23.01 7.65 -2.89
N ASN A 111 -24.15 8.34 -3.00
CA ASN A 111 -24.42 9.58 -2.28
C ASN A 111 -25.14 9.33 -0.95
N ILE A 112 -24.72 10.04 0.09
CA ILE A 112 -25.35 10.10 1.41
C ILE A 112 -25.41 11.54 1.85
N SER A 113 -26.56 11.98 2.33
CA SER A 113 -26.71 13.35 2.82
C SER A 113 -26.07 13.53 4.19
N ILE A 114 -25.54 14.73 4.45
CA ILE A 114 -25.09 15.19 5.76
C ILE A 114 -25.70 16.57 5.98
N TYR A 115 -26.50 16.74 7.03
CA TYR A 115 -27.26 17.96 7.24
C TYR A 115 -26.57 18.97 8.17
N CYS A 116 -25.72 18.47 9.07
CA CYS A 116 -24.87 19.27 9.95
C CYS A 116 -23.46 18.66 10.06
N ILE A 117 -22.47 19.28 9.40
CA ILE A 117 -21.08 18.80 9.45
C ILE A 117 -20.50 18.81 10.88
N GLU A 118 -20.86 19.78 11.72
CA GLU A 118 -20.35 19.89 13.08
C GLU A 118 -20.76 18.69 13.94
N THR A 119 -22.05 18.35 13.94
CA THR A 119 -22.56 17.18 14.67
C THR A 119 -22.01 15.87 14.07
N PHE A 120 -21.87 15.79 12.75
CA PHE A 120 -21.27 14.62 12.11
C PHE A 120 -19.81 14.43 12.54
N SER A 121 -19.07 15.52 12.65
CA SER A 121 -17.66 15.50 13.06
C SER A 121 -17.51 15.02 14.50
N ASN A 122 -18.40 15.47 15.39
CA ASN A 122 -18.44 14.99 16.77
C ASN A 122 -18.80 13.50 16.83
N TYR A 123 -19.78 13.06 16.04
CA TYR A 123 -20.12 11.64 15.91
C TYR A 123 -18.92 10.79 15.49
N LEU A 124 -18.15 11.24 14.49
CA LEU A 124 -16.92 10.54 14.08
C LEU A 124 -15.88 10.54 15.20
N ASN A 125 -15.74 11.64 15.95
CA ASN A 125 -14.77 11.77 17.03
C ASN A 125 -15.09 10.90 18.25
N GLU A 126 -16.37 10.71 18.54
CA GLU A 126 -16.88 9.83 19.61
C GLU A 126 -16.92 8.35 19.19
N SER A 127 -16.82 8.08 17.89
CA SER A 127 -16.83 6.72 17.36
C SER A 127 -15.47 6.06 17.50
N ASN A 128 -15.47 4.78 17.86
CA ASN A 128 -14.26 3.96 17.83
C ASN A 128 -13.84 3.61 16.39
N LEU A 129 -12.57 3.22 16.22
CA LEU A 129 -11.96 2.89 14.93
C LEU A 129 -12.78 1.86 14.16
N LYS A 130 -13.15 0.74 14.80
CA LYS A 130 -13.94 -0.31 14.13
C LYS A 130 -15.28 0.22 13.63
N GLY A 131 -15.97 1.03 14.43
CA GLY A 131 -17.24 1.66 14.07
C GLY A 131 -17.11 2.58 12.86
N ILE A 132 -16.05 3.41 12.83
CA ILE A 132 -15.76 4.26 11.67
C ILE A 132 -15.52 3.41 10.43
N LEU A 133 -14.61 2.42 10.50
CA LEU A 133 -14.25 1.57 9.37
C LEU A 133 -15.43 0.74 8.85
N PHE A 134 -16.23 0.16 9.75
CA PHE A 134 -17.42 -0.60 9.39
C PHE A 134 -18.42 0.26 8.63
N ASN A 135 -18.70 1.46 9.14
CA ASN A 135 -19.63 2.36 8.49
C ASN A 135 -19.11 2.83 7.13
N LEU A 136 -17.85 3.25 7.04
CA LEU A 136 -17.27 3.65 5.75
C LEU A 136 -17.30 2.50 4.74
N LYS A 137 -16.94 1.28 5.15
CA LYS A 137 -16.98 0.10 4.27
C LYS A 137 -18.39 -0.14 3.75
N LYS A 138 -19.39 -0.16 4.64
CA LYS A 138 -20.79 -0.41 4.30
C LYS A 138 -21.27 0.50 3.16
N TYR A 139 -20.82 1.74 3.15
CA TYR A 139 -21.23 2.75 2.18
C TYR A 139 -20.25 2.93 1.01
N MET A 140 -19.09 2.29 0.99
CA MET A 140 -18.11 2.40 -0.10
C MET A 140 -18.21 1.27 -1.15
N ASN A 141 -19.37 0.63 -1.31
CA ASN A 141 -19.60 -0.52 -2.19
C ASN A 141 -19.32 -0.30 -3.71
N GLY A 142 -18.80 0.86 -4.12
CA GLY A 142 -18.40 1.19 -5.49
C GLY A 142 -17.11 2.02 -5.59
N ASN A 143 -16.11 1.72 -4.75
CA ASN A 143 -14.83 2.42 -4.58
C ASN A 143 -14.90 3.84 -4.02
N TYR A 144 -16.03 4.53 -4.16
CA TYR A 144 -16.20 5.94 -3.81
C TYR A 144 -17.39 6.15 -2.87
N LEU A 145 -17.33 7.21 -2.06
CA LEU A 145 -18.40 7.67 -1.18
C LEU A 145 -18.54 9.18 -1.28
N PHE A 146 -19.74 9.65 -1.62
CA PHE A 146 -20.08 11.06 -1.67
C PHE A 146 -20.94 11.44 -0.46
N LEU A 147 -20.36 12.20 0.45
CA LEU A 147 -21.02 12.82 1.59
C LEU A 147 -21.53 14.21 1.15
N ARG A 148 -22.82 14.26 0.82
CA ARG A 148 -23.50 15.44 0.27
C ARG A 148 -23.95 16.38 1.37
N LEU A 149 -23.25 17.49 1.50
CA LEU A 149 -23.49 18.52 2.49
C LEU A 149 -24.68 19.38 2.07
N GLN A 150 -25.75 19.33 2.84
CA GLN A 150 -27.00 20.02 2.47
C GLN A 150 -26.97 21.52 2.76
N ASN A 151 -26.10 21.97 3.67
CA ASN A 151 -26.20 23.31 4.23
C ASN A 151 -24.87 24.01 4.51
N ASP A 152 -23.74 23.36 4.21
CA ASP A 152 -22.42 23.84 4.58
C ASP A 152 -21.62 24.10 3.31
N ASN A 153 -20.89 25.24 3.25
CA ASN A 153 -19.99 25.57 2.14
C ASN A 153 -18.67 24.79 2.18
N PHE A 154 -18.68 23.66 2.87
CA PHE A 154 -17.53 22.83 3.14
C PHE A 154 -17.22 21.98 1.92
N VAL A 155 -15.95 21.96 1.51
CA VAL A 155 -15.48 21.13 0.40
C VAL A 155 -14.15 20.51 0.79
N ALA A 156 -14.11 19.19 0.90
CA ALA A 156 -12.91 18.43 1.18
C ALA A 156 -13.01 17.05 0.52
N TYR A 157 -11.89 16.48 0.11
CA TYR A 157 -11.91 15.17 -0.53
C TYR A 157 -10.58 14.43 -0.45
N THR A 158 -10.67 13.11 -0.38
CA THR A 158 -9.58 12.14 -0.54
C THR A 158 -9.65 11.54 -1.94
N ASN A 159 -8.89 10.47 -2.22
CA ASN A 159 -9.05 9.73 -3.47
C ASN A 159 -10.41 9.01 -3.58
N SER A 160 -11.11 8.81 -2.46
CA SER A 160 -12.32 7.99 -2.46
C SER A 160 -13.49 8.49 -1.64
N ILE A 161 -13.27 9.42 -0.71
CA ILE A 161 -14.32 10.00 0.12
C ILE A 161 -14.40 11.49 -0.18
N TYR A 162 -15.59 11.94 -0.54
CA TYR A 162 -15.86 13.27 -1.04
C TYR A 162 -16.88 13.97 -0.15
N PHE A 163 -16.53 15.13 0.40
CA PHE A 163 -17.46 16.01 1.08
C PHE A 163 -17.76 17.17 0.13
N LEU A 164 -18.92 17.12 -0.51
CA LEU A 164 -19.33 18.03 -1.59
C LEU A 164 -20.74 18.52 -1.38
N LYS A 165 -21.10 19.61 -2.05
CA LYS A 165 -22.52 20.00 -2.14
C LYS A 165 -23.30 19.01 -3.01
N GLU A 166 -24.62 19.04 -2.91
CA GLU A 166 -25.54 18.13 -3.61
C GLU A 166 -25.28 18.05 -5.13
N ASN A 167 -24.96 19.19 -5.76
CA ASN A 167 -24.85 19.31 -7.22
C ASN A 167 -23.41 19.49 -7.72
N GLU A 168 -22.40 19.29 -6.86
CA GLU A 168 -20.99 19.41 -7.24
C GLU A 168 -20.41 18.02 -7.52
N ASP A 169 -19.95 17.78 -8.74
CA ASP A 169 -19.29 16.51 -9.08
C ASP A 169 -17.80 16.71 -9.36
N ILE A 170 -17.01 15.71 -8.98
CA ILE A 170 -15.58 15.65 -9.26
C ILE A 170 -15.33 14.42 -10.10
N SER A 171 -14.72 14.59 -11.28
CA SER A 171 -14.28 13.50 -12.14
C SER A 171 -13.20 12.69 -11.41
N ASN A 172 -13.34 11.37 -11.35
CA ASN A 172 -12.32 10.53 -10.75
C ASN A 172 -12.00 9.30 -11.61
N GLU A 173 -10.75 9.25 -12.05
CA GLU A 173 -10.17 8.14 -12.80
C GLU A 173 -9.11 7.51 -11.91
N ASN A 174 -9.38 6.47 -11.10
CA ASN A 174 -8.28 5.70 -10.47
C ASN A 174 -8.69 4.38 -9.76
N SER A 175 -9.77 3.71 -10.15
CA SER A 175 -10.17 2.43 -9.53
C SER A 175 -9.14 1.31 -9.70
N TYR A 176 -8.45 1.26 -10.85
CA TYR A 176 -7.44 0.24 -11.15
C TYR A 176 -6.20 0.34 -10.24
N ARG A 177 -5.77 1.56 -9.90
CA ARG A 177 -4.60 1.79 -9.04
C ARG A 177 -4.80 1.20 -7.64
N LYS A 178 -5.99 1.35 -7.06
CA LYS A 178 -6.33 0.84 -5.72
C LYS A 178 -6.13 -0.68 -5.62
N TYR A 179 -6.68 -1.43 -6.57
CA TYR A 179 -6.58 -2.88 -6.59
C TYR A 179 -5.11 -3.36 -6.62
N ASN A 180 -4.28 -2.75 -7.47
CA ASN A 180 -2.88 -3.13 -7.58
C ASN A 180 -2.08 -2.87 -6.30
N ILE A 181 -2.33 -1.76 -5.60
CA ILE A 181 -1.64 -1.45 -4.34
C ILE A 181 -2.07 -2.44 -3.24
N ILE A 182 -3.35 -2.73 -3.13
CA ILE A 182 -3.88 -3.73 -2.17
C ILE A 182 -3.25 -5.10 -2.43
N LYS A 183 -3.18 -5.53 -3.69
CA LYS A 183 -2.55 -6.81 -4.05
C LYS A 183 -1.06 -6.84 -3.68
N LYS A 184 -0.34 -5.75 -3.91
CA LYS A 184 1.08 -5.59 -3.52
C LYS A 184 1.26 -5.65 -2.00
N ARG A 185 0.34 -5.06 -1.22
CA ARG A 185 0.32 -5.22 0.26
C ARG A 185 0.20 -6.68 0.63
N ASP A 186 -0.76 -7.41 0.08
CA ASP A 186 -1.00 -8.82 0.44
C ASP A 186 0.19 -9.73 0.12
N MET A 187 1.05 -9.34 -0.82
CA MET A 187 2.31 -10.04 -1.12
C MET A 187 3.45 -9.70 -0.14
N THR A 188 3.42 -8.53 0.52
CA THR A 188 4.56 -7.98 1.27
C THR A 188 4.32 -7.82 2.78
N CYS A 189 3.05 -7.84 3.19
CA CYS A 189 2.58 -7.58 4.55
C CYS A 189 1.44 -8.55 4.91
N SER A 190 1.38 -8.96 6.17
CA SER A 190 0.30 -9.77 6.71
C SER A 190 -0.66 -8.92 7.54
N PHE A 191 -1.76 -8.48 6.91
CA PHE A 191 -2.82 -7.76 7.61
C PHE A 191 -3.98 -8.72 7.97
N LEU A 192 -4.13 -9.03 9.25
CA LEU A 192 -5.04 -10.09 9.70
C LEU A 192 -6.52 -9.76 9.44
N ASN A 193 -6.88 -8.48 9.32
CA ASN A 193 -8.25 -8.04 9.03
C ASN A 193 -8.43 -7.61 7.56
N ALA A 194 -7.60 -8.07 6.62
CA ALA A 194 -7.67 -7.66 5.21
C ALA A 194 -9.03 -7.94 4.54
N SER A 195 -9.71 -9.02 4.91
CA SER A 195 -11.06 -9.36 4.44
C SER A 195 -12.13 -8.40 5.00
N GLU A 196 -11.93 -7.90 6.21
CA GLU A 196 -12.84 -6.97 6.87
C GLU A 196 -12.61 -5.54 6.41
N TYR A 197 -11.38 -5.04 6.35
CA TYR A 197 -11.08 -3.62 6.14
C TYR A 197 -10.09 -3.40 4.99
N ASN A 198 -10.57 -3.54 3.75
CA ASN A 198 -9.69 -3.45 2.57
C ASN A 198 -9.46 -2.00 2.07
N PHE A 199 -9.08 -1.10 2.98
CA PHE A 199 -8.72 0.27 2.64
C PHE A 199 -7.23 0.41 2.34
N TYR A 200 -6.86 1.53 1.76
CA TYR A 200 -5.47 1.96 1.54
C TYR A 200 -5.30 3.41 1.98
N PRO A 201 -4.07 3.88 2.28
CA PRO A 201 -3.85 5.21 2.86
C PRO A 201 -4.50 6.37 2.09
N GLU A 202 -4.53 6.35 0.76
CA GLU A 202 -5.19 7.39 -0.03
C GLU A 202 -6.71 7.45 0.11
N ASP A 203 -7.35 6.41 0.65
CA ASP A 203 -8.77 6.51 1.03
C ASP A 203 -9.00 7.60 2.10
N PHE A 204 -7.98 7.88 2.91
CA PHE A 204 -8.06 8.79 4.05
C PHE A 204 -7.19 10.05 3.91
N TYR A 205 -6.14 10.01 3.08
CA TYR A 205 -5.32 11.19 2.84
C TYR A 205 -6.10 12.27 2.08
N PHE A 206 -6.28 13.44 2.70
CA PHE A 206 -6.96 14.57 2.06
C PHE A 206 -6.10 15.19 0.95
N ILE A 207 -6.61 15.17 -0.28
CA ILE A 207 -6.06 15.96 -1.40
C ILE A 207 -6.42 17.43 -1.20
N LYS A 208 -7.68 17.69 -0.82
CA LYS A 208 -8.14 19.00 -0.36
C LYS A 208 -8.62 18.87 1.07
N ARG A 209 -7.93 19.53 1.99
CA ARG A 209 -8.26 19.54 3.42
C ARG A 209 -9.53 20.34 3.68
N SER A 210 -10.15 20.03 4.80
CA SER A 210 -11.35 20.68 5.27
C SER A 210 -11.05 21.83 6.23
N GLU A 211 -11.99 22.76 6.41
CA GLU A 211 -11.91 23.78 7.46
C GLU A 211 -12.20 23.18 8.86
N ASN A 212 -12.93 22.05 8.91
CA ASN A 212 -13.20 21.33 10.14
C ASN A 212 -11.98 20.49 10.55
N LYS A 213 -11.31 20.95 11.62
CA LYS A 213 -10.11 20.30 12.17
C LYS A 213 -10.39 18.91 12.73
N ILE A 214 -11.60 18.64 13.23
CA ILE A 214 -11.96 17.33 13.79
C ILE A 214 -11.96 16.28 12.69
N VAL A 215 -12.61 16.57 11.55
CA VAL A 215 -12.62 15.68 10.38
C VAL A 215 -11.20 15.44 9.87
N ASN A 216 -10.40 16.51 9.71
CA ASN A 216 -9.02 16.39 9.28
C ASN A 216 -8.21 15.45 10.21
N ASN A 217 -8.30 15.66 11.51
CA ASN A 217 -7.59 14.88 12.52
C ASN A 217 -7.97 13.40 12.46
N ILE A 218 -9.25 13.07 12.34
CA ILE A 218 -9.73 11.67 12.27
C ILE A 218 -9.20 11.00 11.01
N PHE A 219 -9.30 11.66 9.86
CA PHE A 219 -8.81 11.12 8.59
C PHE A 219 -7.28 11.00 8.57
N ASP A 220 -6.56 11.92 9.18
CA ASP A 220 -5.10 11.82 9.34
C ASP A 220 -4.72 10.59 10.19
N LYS A 221 -5.41 10.35 11.31
CA LYS A 221 -5.21 9.15 12.14
C LYS A 221 -5.51 7.88 11.37
N LEU A 222 -6.60 7.83 10.60
CA LEU A 222 -6.91 6.69 9.73
C LEU A 222 -5.81 6.48 8.67
N CYS A 223 -5.33 7.56 8.06
CA CYS A 223 -4.23 7.53 7.09
C CYS A 223 -2.94 6.99 7.72
N ILE A 224 -2.61 7.38 8.96
CA ILE A 224 -1.47 6.84 9.71
C ILE A 224 -1.65 5.34 9.95
N VAL A 225 -2.81 4.92 10.49
CA VAL A 225 -3.10 3.51 10.75
C VAL A 225 -2.92 2.67 9.50
N PHE A 226 -3.51 3.09 8.37
CA PHE A 226 -3.37 2.35 7.13
C PHE A 226 -1.97 2.45 6.52
N SER A 227 -1.24 3.55 6.72
CA SER A 227 0.17 3.61 6.30
C SER A 227 1.02 2.61 7.07
N LEU A 228 0.81 2.48 8.38
CA LEU A 228 1.47 1.48 9.21
C LEU A 228 1.13 0.05 8.79
N ILE A 229 -0.13 -0.24 8.49
CA ILE A 229 -0.56 -1.56 7.98
C ILE A 229 0.19 -1.94 6.69
N TYR A 230 0.47 -0.95 5.83
CA TYR A 230 1.20 -1.15 4.57
C TYR A 230 2.72 -1.12 4.74
N ILE A 231 3.26 -0.81 5.92
CA ILE A 231 4.70 -0.78 6.19
C ILE A 231 5.11 -1.98 7.07
N CYS A 232 4.36 -2.29 8.11
CA CYS A 232 4.69 -3.36 9.07
C CYS A 232 4.60 -4.76 8.45
N ASN A 233 5.33 -5.71 9.03
CA ASN A 233 5.30 -7.10 8.57
C ASN A 233 3.97 -7.76 8.91
N ILE A 234 3.48 -7.53 10.14
CA ILE A 234 2.21 -8.05 10.63
C ILE A 234 1.43 -6.90 11.26
N SER A 235 0.12 -6.85 11.00
CA SER A 235 -0.78 -5.88 11.64
C SER A 235 -2.16 -6.48 11.92
N ASN A 236 -2.79 -6.02 13.00
CA ASN A 236 -4.11 -6.50 13.42
C ASN A 236 -4.86 -5.42 14.22
N ILE A 237 -6.13 -5.21 13.85
CA ILE A 237 -7.09 -4.38 14.58
C ILE A 237 -7.88 -5.29 15.54
N LYS A 238 -7.32 -5.49 16.74
CA LYS A 238 -7.84 -6.42 17.76
C LYS A 238 -9.15 -5.95 18.39
N ASN A 239 -9.08 -4.88 19.18
CA ASN A 239 -10.20 -4.30 19.94
C ASN A 239 -10.82 -3.12 19.18
N GLU A 240 -11.77 -2.41 19.79
CA GLU A 240 -12.48 -1.27 19.17
C GLU A 240 -11.54 -0.16 18.67
N ASN A 241 -10.47 0.17 19.42
CA ASN A 241 -9.52 1.24 19.11
C ASN A 241 -8.05 0.79 19.06
N SER A 242 -7.78 -0.51 19.12
CA SER A 242 -6.43 -1.03 19.32
C SER A 242 -5.86 -1.64 18.05
N ILE A 243 -4.68 -1.19 17.65
CA ILE A 243 -3.92 -1.71 16.51
C ILE A 243 -2.60 -2.29 17.03
N SER A 244 -2.44 -3.61 16.91
CA SER A 244 -1.15 -4.27 17.18
C SER A 244 -0.36 -4.45 15.90
N TYR A 245 0.96 -4.30 15.98
CA TYR A 245 1.84 -4.44 14.83
C TYR A 245 3.16 -5.12 15.20
N THR A 246 3.76 -5.74 14.19
CA THR A 246 5.13 -6.27 14.24
C THR A 246 5.89 -5.72 13.06
N LEU A 247 7.04 -5.10 13.33
CA LEU A 247 7.98 -4.63 12.32
C LEU A 247 9.33 -5.30 12.56
N ASN A 248 9.80 -6.03 11.55
CA ASN A 248 11.09 -6.71 11.55
C ASN A 248 12.04 -5.93 10.64
N GLY A 249 12.91 -5.13 11.24
CA GLY A 249 14.02 -4.44 10.58
C GLY A 249 15.36 -4.92 11.15
N TYR A 250 16.29 -3.99 11.39
CA TYR A 250 17.50 -4.28 12.18
C TYR A 250 17.17 -4.61 13.64
N LYS A 251 16.03 -4.12 14.14
CA LYS A 251 15.45 -4.51 15.42
C LYS A 251 14.02 -5.01 15.19
N LEU A 252 13.63 -6.03 15.96
CA LEU A 252 12.24 -6.44 16.05
C LEU A 252 11.48 -5.45 16.94
N ILE A 253 10.38 -4.91 16.44
CA ILE A 253 9.48 -4.04 17.18
C ILE A 253 8.10 -4.67 17.18
N GLU A 254 7.59 -4.93 18.37
CA GLU A 254 6.26 -5.47 18.62
C GLU A 254 5.57 -4.59 19.66
N ASP A 255 4.48 -3.96 19.27
CA ASP A 255 3.77 -3.02 20.12
C ASP A 255 2.32 -2.84 19.67
N GLN A 256 1.54 -2.09 20.46
CA GLN A 256 0.14 -1.82 20.23
C GLN A 256 -0.18 -0.35 20.47
N ILE A 257 -0.82 0.29 19.50
CA ILE A 257 -1.24 1.68 19.57
C ILE A 257 -2.75 1.79 19.72
N ASN A 258 -3.17 2.82 20.45
CA ASN A 258 -4.57 3.20 20.58
C ASN A 258 -4.87 4.34 19.59
N PHE A 259 -5.87 4.15 18.73
CA PHE A 259 -6.34 5.10 17.72
C PHE A 259 -6.56 6.51 18.29
N GLU A 260 -7.14 6.63 19.48
CA GLU A 260 -7.42 7.93 20.10
C GLU A 260 -6.14 8.70 20.43
N LYS A 261 -5.06 7.99 20.79
CA LYS A 261 -3.79 8.55 21.24
C LYS A 261 -2.81 8.84 20.09
N ILE A 262 -3.16 8.50 18.86
CA ILE A 262 -2.32 8.80 17.69
C ILE A 262 -2.25 10.32 17.51
N ASP A 263 -1.03 10.85 17.40
CA ASP A 263 -0.81 12.23 16.99
C ASP A 263 -0.98 12.34 15.46
N ALA A 264 -1.94 13.15 15.00
CA ALA A 264 -2.16 13.35 13.57
C ALA A 264 -1.03 14.11 12.86
N ASN A 265 -0.17 14.83 13.60
CA ASN A 265 0.90 15.63 12.99
C ASN A 265 1.92 14.78 12.22
N ILE A 266 2.06 13.50 12.55
CA ILE A 266 3.00 12.58 11.89
C ILE A 266 2.45 12.00 10.58
N VAL A 267 1.23 12.36 10.16
CA VAL A 267 0.56 11.81 8.96
C VAL A 267 1.43 11.92 7.71
N LEU A 268 2.12 13.05 7.55
CA LEU A 268 2.94 13.28 6.37
C LEU A 268 4.17 12.35 6.33
N ASN A 269 4.75 12.03 7.48
CA ASN A 269 5.91 11.13 7.57
C ASN A 269 5.51 9.73 7.08
N TYR A 270 4.45 9.17 7.65
CA TYR A 270 4.01 7.82 7.30
C TYR A 270 3.41 7.73 5.90
N TYR A 271 2.60 8.71 5.50
CA TYR A 271 2.02 8.74 4.16
C TYR A 271 3.10 8.82 3.09
N ASN A 272 4.14 9.65 3.27
CA ASN A 272 5.24 9.76 2.30
C ASN A 272 6.08 8.49 2.21
N ILE A 273 6.38 7.84 3.34
CA ILE A 273 7.08 6.56 3.35
C ILE A 273 6.27 5.52 2.57
N TYR A 274 4.99 5.37 2.90
CA TYR A 274 4.07 4.50 2.17
C TYR A 274 4.06 4.84 0.68
N LYS A 275 3.84 6.11 0.32
CA LYS A 275 3.73 6.55 -1.07
C LYS A 275 4.99 6.20 -1.85
N TRP A 276 6.16 6.38 -1.24
CA TRP A 276 7.46 6.06 -1.84
C TRP A 276 7.65 4.56 -2.04
N ILE A 277 7.32 3.72 -1.04
CA ILE A 277 7.41 2.26 -1.15
C ILE A 277 6.59 1.76 -2.33
N TYR A 278 5.35 2.24 -2.49
CA TYR A 278 4.41 1.77 -3.51
C TYR A 278 4.41 2.59 -4.81
N SER A 279 5.40 3.48 -5.01
CA SER A 279 5.47 4.37 -6.18
C SER A 279 5.96 3.69 -7.48
N GLU A 280 6.84 2.69 -7.37
CA GLU A 280 7.57 2.09 -8.51
C GLU A 280 7.68 0.56 -8.37
N GLU A 281 8.52 -0.06 -9.20
CA GLU A 281 8.96 -1.46 -9.08
C GLU A 281 9.97 -1.61 -7.91
N ASN A 282 10.27 -2.85 -7.52
CA ASN A 282 11.13 -3.21 -6.36
C ASN A 282 10.59 -2.83 -4.98
N ILE A 283 9.30 -3.10 -4.75
CA ILE A 283 8.64 -2.85 -3.46
C ILE A 283 9.32 -3.61 -2.33
N GLU A 284 9.76 -4.84 -2.58
CA GLU A 284 10.44 -5.70 -1.58
C GLU A 284 11.69 -5.03 -1.02
N ASP A 285 12.53 -4.45 -1.87
CA ASP A 285 13.73 -3.72 -1.45
C ASP A 285 13.34 -2.45 -0.69
N LYS A 286 12.41 -1.66 -1.23
CA LYS A 286 11.99 -0.39 -0.63
C LYS A 286 11.37 -0.59 0.75
N ILE A 287 10.48 -1.57 0.90
CA ILE A 287 9.84 -1.86 2.19
C ILE A 287 10.83 -2.45 3.18
N GLY A 288 11.78 -3.29 2.73
CA GLY A 288 12.87 -3.79 3.56
C GLY A 288 13.75 -2.68 4.11
N ILE A 289 14.20 -1.76 3.25
CA ILE A 289 15.00 -0.60 3.64
C ILE A 289 14.20 0.33 4.56
N ALA A 290 12.92 0.57 4.26
CA ALA A 290 12.06 1.38 5.12
C ALA A 290 11.95 0.78 6.53
N ARG A 291 11.65 -0.52 6.65
CA ARG A 291 11.58 -1.23 7.95
C ARG A 291 12.91 -1.15 8.70
N ASN A 292 14.03 -1.35 8.02
CA ASN A 292 15.36 -1.27 8.61
C ASN A 292 15.64 0.13 9.20
N ILE A 293 15.44 1.19 8.43
CA ILE A 293 15.71 2.55 8.90
C ILE A 293 14.71 2.98 9.97
N ILE A 294 13.43 2.67 9.82
CA ILE A 294 12.41 2.92 10.86
C ILE A 294 12.82 2.23 12.17
N SER A 295 13.27 0.98 12.10
CA SER A 295 13.67 0.22 13.29
C SER A 295 14.89 0.79 14.03
N LEU A 296 15.71 1.60 13.35
CA LEU A 296 16.85 2.29 13.95
C LEU A 296 16.48 3.64 14.57
N ASP A 297 15.50 4.34 13.99
CA ASP A 297 15.12 5.70 14.42
C ASP A 297 14.18 5.71 15.63
N ILE A 298 13.33 4.68 15.77
CA ILE A 298 12.33 4.62 16.85
C ILE A 298 12.97 4.77 18.23
N LYS A 299 12.35 5.66 19.02
CA LYS A 299 12.59 5.80 20.46
C LYS A 299 11.48 5.06 21.22
N GLU A 300 11.82 4.43 22.34
CA GLU A 300 10.86 3.78 23.26
C GLU A 300 10.02 2.65 22.64
N ASN A 301 10.48 2.03 21.54
CA ASN A 301 9.82 0.94 20.83
C ASN A 301 8.39 1.23 20.33
N THR A 302 8.03 2.50 20.11
CA THR A 302 6.70 2.87 19.57
C THR A 302 6.80 3.46 18.15
N LEU A 303 5.95 3.01 17.24
CA LEU A 303 5.77 3.59 15.90
C LEU A 303 4.96 4.90 15.93
N CYS A 304 4.63 5.44 17.10
CA CYS A 304 4.04 6.77 17.19
C CYS A 304 5.09 7.88 17.35
N ASN A 305 6.36 7.53 17.57
CA ASN A 305 7.42 8.49 17.86
C ASN A 305 8.63 8.29 16.93
N ILE A 306 8.46 8.68 15.66
CA ILE A 306 9.53 8.71 14.67
C ILE A 306 9.98 10.13 14.38
N SER A 307 11.26 10.31 14.06
CA SER A 307 11.80 11.62 13.69
C SER A 307 11.26 12.09 12.33
N ASN A 308 11.09 13.41 12.18
CA ASN A 308 10.67 14.00 10.91
C ASN A 308 11.67 13.74 9.76
N ASN A 309 12.91 13.34 10.08
CA ASN A 309 13.94 13.06 9.11
C ASN A 309 13.95 11.60 8.62
N VAL A 310 13.17 10.68 9.23
CA VAL A 310 13.15 9.26 8.85
C VAL A 310 12.93 9.05 7.36
N PHE A 311 12.01 9.79 6.75
CA PHE A 311 11.75 9.65 5.32
C PHE A 311 12.98 10.02 4.46
N ASN A 312 13.76 11.02 4.86
CA ASN A 312 14.99 11.39 4.17
C ASN A 312 16.11 10.37 4.41
N SER A 313 16.18 9.81 5.62
CA SER A 313 17.10 8.71 5.95
C SER A 313 16.80 7.46 5.12
N ILE A 314 15.53 7.11 4.92
CA ILE A 314 15.10 6.00 4.05
C ILE A 314 15.55 6.23 2.60
N LYS A 315 15.29 7.42 2.05
CA LYS A 315 15.70 7.76 0.67
C LYS A 315 17.23 7.73 0.51
N SER A 316 17.96 8.19 1.51
CA SER A 316 19.43 8.16 1.52
C SER A 316 19.95 6.72 1.59
N ALA A 317 19.40 5.89 2.48
CA ALA A 317 19.76 4.48 2.59
C ALA A 317 19.48 3.71 1.30
N HIS A 318 18.36 3.97 0.63
CA HIS A 318 18.05 3.39 -0.68
C HIS A 318 19.05 3.82 -1.76
N SER A 319 19.48 5.08 -1.75
CA SER A 319 20.49 5.58 -2.70
C SER A 319 21.86 4.90 -2.48
N ILE A 320 22.23 4.66 -1.22
CA ILE A 320 23.44 3.90 -0.86
C ILE A 320 23.30 2.44 -1.31
N TYR A 321 22.17 1.79 -1.03
CA TYR A 321 21.89 0.43 -1.46
C TYR A 321 22.04 0.25 -2.98
N LEU A 322 21.48 1.17 -3.78
CA LEU A 322 21.63 1.15 -5.22
C LEU A 322 23.10 1.28 -5.66
N LYS A 323 23.86 2.19 -5.03
CA LYS A 323 25.28 2.41 -5.35
C LYS A 323 26.12 1.16 -5.02
N GLU A 324 25.95 0.59 -3.83
CA GLU A 324 26.68 -0.62 -3.41
C GLU A 324 26.35 -1.82 -4.31
N ASN A 325 25.10 -1.96 -4.75
CA ASN A 325 24.71 -3.05 -5.66
C ASN A 325 25.37 -2.91 -7.04
N VAL A 326 25.51 -1.69 -7.56
CA VAL A 326 26.25 -1.44 -8.80
C VAL A 326 27.74 -1.75 -8.62
N GLU A 327 28.35 -1.32 -7.51
CA GLU A 327 29.76 -1.62 -7.20
C GLU A 327 30.01 -3.13 -7.09
N LYS A 328 29.16 -3.86 -6.35
CA LYS A 328 29.23 -5.33 -6.26
C LYS A 328 29.08 -6.01 -7.61
N TYR A 329 28.17 -5.53 -8.47
CA TYR A 329 28.01 -6.06 -9.82
C TYR A 329 29.29 -5.89 -10.64
N ILE A 330 29.91 -4.70 -10.60
CA ILE A 330 31.18 -4.43 -11.30
C ILE A 330 32.28 -5.32 -10.74
N GLU A 331 32.37 -5.49 -9.42
CA GLU A 331 33.36 -6.37 -8.78
C GLU A 331 33.23 -7.82 -9.25
N ILE A 332 32.00 -8.37 -9.24
CA ILE A 332 31.73 -9.74 -9.71
C ILE A 332 32.08 -9.88 -11.18
N LYS A 333 31.74 -8.88 -12.01
CA LYS A 333 32.07 -8.88 -13.45
C LYS A 333 33.58 -8.86 -13.68
N ASN A 334 34.32 -8.06 -12.91
CA ASN A 334 35.77 -8.00 -12.99
C ASN A 334 36.40 -9.33 -12.57
N LYS A 335 35.97 -9.92 -11.44
CA LYS A 335 36.43 -11.25 -11.00
C LYS A 335 36.16 -12.34 -12.04
N ALA A 336 34.99 -12.30 -12.68
CA ALA A 336 34.68 -13.23 -13.76
C ALA A 336 35.61 -13.02 -14.98
N THR A 337 35.95 -11.77 -15.30
CA THR A 337 36.85 -11.43 -16.40
C THR A 337 38.29 -11.86 -16.10
N GLU A 338 38.78 -11.60 -14.89
CA GLU A 338 40.09 -12.08 -14.41
C GLU A 338 40.15 -13.61 -14.45
N PHE A 339 39.12 -14.29 -13.96
CA PHE A 339 39.04 -15.75 -14.02
C PHE A 339 39.08 -16.28 -15.47
N LEU A 340 38.36 -15.64 -16.41
CA LEU A 340 38.40 -16.01 -17.82
C LEU A 340 39.78 -15.75 -18.44
N PHE A 341 40.42 -14.64 -18.07
CA PHE A 341 41.77 -14.33 -18.51
C PHE A 341 42.79 -15.36 -17.99
N ASP A 342 42.74 -15.69 -16.71
CA ASP A 342 43.59 -16.73 -16.09
C ASP A 342 43.38 -18.09 -16.76
N MET A 343 42.13 -18.45 -17.08
CA MET A 343 41.83 -19.68 -17.82
C MET A 343 42.38 -19.64 -19.25
N SER A 344 42.28 -18.50 -19.93
CA SER A 344 42.88 -18.31 -21.25
C SER A 344 44.40 -18.42 -21.20
N GLN A 345 45.04 -17.85 -20.19
CA GLN A 345 46.50 -17.93 -20.01
C GLN A 345 46.93 -19.38 -19.74
N LYS A 346 46.26 -20.08 -18.83
CA LYS A 346 46.52 -21.51 -18.57
C LYS A 346 46.35 -22.35 -19.82
N ALA A 347 45.28 -22.12 -20.59
CA ALA A 347 45.08 -22.81 -21.87
C ALA A 347 46.23 -22.55 -22.85
N SER A 348 46.69 -21.30 -22.96
CA SER A 348 47.86 -20.95 -23.78
C SER A 348 49.13 -21.66 -23.31
N GLU A 349 49.39 -21.69 -22.01
CA GLU A 349 50.55 -22.39 -21.43
C GLU A 349 50.50 -23.91 -21.65
N LEU A 350 49.30 -24.51 -21.68
CA LEU A 350 49.12 -25.91 -22.03
C LEU A 350 49.42 -26.17 -23.51
N VAL A 351 48.94 -25.30 -24.40
CA VAL A 351 49.23 -25.37 -25.83
C VAL A 351 50.73 -25.23 -26.09
N ASP A 352 51.40 -24.29 -25.42
CA ASP A 352 52.85 -24.10 -25.55
C ASP A 352 53.64 -25.31 -25.02
N ARG A 353 53.23 -25.89 -23.88
CA ARG A 353 53.84 -27.12 -23.34
C ARG A 353 53.66 -28.30 -24.28
N LEU A 354 52.45 -28.49 -24.83
CA LEU A 354 52.17 -29.48 -25.86
C LEU A 354 53.06 -29.31 -27.08
N GLY A 355 53.14 -28.10 -27.63
CA GLY A 355 53.95 -27.79 -28.81
C GLY A 355 55.43 -28.12 -28.58
N LYS A 356 55.99 -27.72 -27.43
CA LYS A 356 57.39 -28.01 -27.08
C LYS A 356 57.66 -29.51 -26.91
N SER A 357 56.81 -30.23 -26.19
CA SER A 357 56.96 -31.68 -26.00
C SER A 357 56.88 -32.44 -27.33
N PHE A 358 55.99 -32.02 -28.22
CA PHE A 358 55.86 -32.60 -29.56
C PHE A 358 57.10 -32.34 -30.43
N ILE A 359 57.60 -31.10 -30.48
CA ILE A 359 58.83 -30.76 -31.22
C ILE A 359 60.03 -31.55 -30.67
N ASN A 360 60.19 -31.63 -29.35
CA ASN A 360 61.27 -32.39 -28.72
C ASN A 360 61.21 -33.89 -29.08
N ASN A 361 60.01 -34.46 -29.12
CA ASN A 361 59.81 -35.84 -29.56
C ASN A 361 60.24 -36.05 -31.02
N ILE A 362 59.86 -35.15 -31.94
CA ILE A 362 60.30 -35.18 -33.34
C ILE A 362 61.82 -35.05 -33.43
N ILE A 363 62.42 -34.12 -32.70
CA ILE A 363 63.88 -33.92 -32.69
C ILE A 363 64.58 -35.20 -32.20
N ALA A 364 64.10 -35.84 -31.14
CA ALA A 364 64.64 -37.10 -30.64
C ALA A 364 64.57 -38.19 -31.72
N PHE A 365 63.44 -38.29 -32.43
CA PHE A 365 63.28 -39.20 -33.56
C PHE A 365 64.26 -38.92 -34.69
N VAL A 366 64.37 -37.67 -35.14
CA VAL A 366 65.32 -37.26 -36.21
C VAL A 366 66.77 -37.53 -35.80
N THR A 367 67.14 -37.18 -34.57
CA THR A 367 68.49 -37.37 -34.02
C THR A 367 68.87 -38.86 -33.97
N TYR A 368 67.92 -39.72 -33.61
CA TYR A 368 68.10 -41.17 -33.63
C TYR A 368 68.43 -41.68 -35.03
N PHE A 369 67.67 -41.27 -36.06
CA PHE A 369 67.96 -41.65 -37.45
C PHE A 369 69.29 -41.09 -37.95
N PHE A 370 69.62 -39.83 -37.64
CA PHE A 370 70.94 -39.26 -37.98
C PHE A 370 72.08 -40.05 -37.34
N THR A 371 71.95 -40.44 -36.08
CA THR A 371 72.95 -41.25 -35.36
C THR A 371 73.16 -42.59 -36.05
N ILE A 372 72.09 -43.27 -36.47
CA ILE A 372 72.17 -44.53 -37.23
C ILE A 372 72.91 -44.32 -38.55
N ILE A 373 72.57 -43.28 -39.30
CA ILE A 373 73.20 -42.98 -40.60
C ILE A 373 74.70 -42.71 -40.42
N ILE A 374 75.07 -41.89 -39.42
CA ILE A 374 76.47 -41.55 -39.14
C ILE A 374 77.28 -42.79 -38.72
N MET A 375 76.78 -43.59 -37.78
CA MET A 375 77.47 -44.79 -37.31
C MET A 375 77.68 -45.80 -38.45
N ASN A 376 76.66 -46.01 -39.28
CA ASN A 376 76.76 -46.91 -40.43
C ASN A 376 77.74 -46.39 -41.51
N CYS A 377 77.90 -45.08 -41.68
CA CYS A 377 78.91 -44.50 -42.57
C CYS A 377 80.34 -44.67 -42.03
N LEU A 378 80.53 -44.65 -40.70
CA LEU A 378 81.84 -44.80 -40.05
C LEU A 378 82.33 -46.25 -40.02
N ASP A 379 81.41 -47.21 -39.80
CA ASP A 379 81.77 -48.62 -39.57
C ASP A 379 82.01 -49.42 -40.85
N SER A 380 81.57 -48.94 -42.03
CA SER A 380 81.84 -49.64 -43.29
C SER A 380 81.70 -48.75 -44.54
N ASN A 381 82.65 -48.85 -45.48
CA ASN A 381 82.64 -48.16 -46.78
C ASN A 381 81.52 -48.63 -47.75
N LYS A 382 80.36 -49.08 -47.26
CA LYS A 382 79.22 -49.48 -48.10
C LYS A 382 77.90 -49.01 -47.49
N LEU A 383 77.34 -47.97 -48.09
CA LEU A 383 75.98 -47.45 -47.85
C LEU A 383 74.85 -48.50 -48.02
N ASN A 384 75.15 -49.72 -48.47
CA ASN A 384 74.16 -50.77 -48.72
C ASN A 384 73.62 -51.45 -47.44
N ASN A 385 74.23 -51.22 -46.27
CA ASN A 385 73.84 -51.88 -45.01
C ASN A 385 73.12 -50.96 -44.00
N ILE A 386 72.63 -49.79 -44.44
CA ILE A 386 71.99 -48.80 -43.54
C ILE A 386 70.68 -49.35 -42.92
N PHE A 387 69.97 -50.24 -43.62
CA PHE A 387 68.72 -50.86 -43.17
C PHE A 387 68.85 -52.38 -42.99
N ILE A 388 69.69 -52.79 -42.03
CA ILE A 388 69.70 -54.18 -41.57
C ILE A 388 68.43 -54.46 -40.74
N LYS A 389 67.93 -55.70 -40.80
CA LYS A 389 66.69 -56.14 -40.12
C LYS A 389 66.67 -55.73 -38.64
N ASP A 390 67.81 -55.80 -37.96
CA ASP A 390 67.94 -55.45 -36.53
C ASP A 390 67.74 -53.94 -36.28
N ILE A 391 68.25 -53.08 -37.16
CA ILE A 391 68.06 -51.61 -37.09
C ILE A 391 66.59 -51.23 -37.35
N VAL A 392 65.94 -51.92 -38.29
CA VAL A 392 64.51 -51.72 -38.59
C VAL A 392 63.64 -52.11 -37.40
N ILE A 393 63.94 -53.24 -36.75
CA ILE A 393 63.24 -53.67 -35.53
C ILE A 393 63.44 -52.65 -34.42
N LEU A 394 64.68 -52.16 -34.21
CA LEU A 394 64.97 -51.16 -33.18
C LEU A 394 64.23 -49.83 -33.44
N SER A 395 64.18 -49.40 -34.71
CA SER A 395 63.45 -48.19 -35.13
C SER A 395 61.95 -48.32 -34.89
N PHE A 396 61.39 -49.51 -35.10
CA PHE A 396 59.99 -49.79 -34.83
C PHE A 396 59.68 -49.77 -33.33
N VAL A 397 60.54 -50.34 -32.50
CA VAL A 397 60.43 -50.25 -31.03
C VAL A 397 60.48 -48.79 -30.57
N PHE A 398 61.36 -47.97 -31.15
CA PHE A 398 61.46 -46.55 -30.83
C PHE A 398 60.20 -45.77 -31.23
N LEU A 399 59.61 -46.08 -32.39
CA LEU A 399 58.30 -45.55 -32.81
C LEU A 399 57.19 -45.88 -31.81
N VAL A 400 57.12 -47.13 -31.36
CA VAL A 400 56.12 -47.58 -30.38
C VAL A 400 56.29 -46.83 -29.07
N LEU A 401 57.52 -46.69 -28.57
CA LEU A 401 57.81 -45.93 -27.35
C LEU A 401 57.45 -44.44 -27.50
N SER A 402 57.72 -43.84 -28.67
CA SER A 402 57.33 -42.47 -28.96
C SER A 402 55.80 -42.29 -28.97
N CYS A 403 55.06 -43.21 -29.59
CA CYS A 403 53.59 -43.22 -29.57
C CYS A 403 53.02 -43.38 -28.15
N ILE A 404 53.62 -44.25 -27.33
CA ILE A 404 53.22 -44.42 -25.92
C ILE A 404 53.47 -43.13 -25.14
N TYR A 405 54.63 -42.49 -25.32
CA TYR A 405 54.95 -41.21 -24.69
C TYR A 405 53.95 -40.11 -25.08
N LEU A 406 53.63 -40.01 -26.37
CA LEU A 406 52.64 -39.06 -26.87
C LEU A 406 51.24 -39.34 -26.31
N TRP A 407 50.85 -40.61 -26.17
CA TRP A 407 49.58 -40.99 -25.56
C TRP A 407 49.50 -40.64 -24.06
N PHE A 408 50.58 -40.88 -23.29
CA PHE A 408 50.65 -40.46 -21.89
C PHE A 408 50.49 -38.94 -21.75
N PHE A 409 51.17 -38.17 -22.61
CA PHE A 409 51.10 -36.72 -22.58
C PHE A 409 49.71 -36.18 -22.98
N LEU A 410 49.06 -36.80 -23.98
CA LEU A 410 47.68 -36.47 -24.34
C LEU A 410 46.70 -36.78 -23.21
N LYS A 411 46.93 -37.87 -22.47
CA LYS A 411 46.12 -38.24 -21.31
C LYS A 411 46.30 -37.23 -20.16
N GLU A 412 47.53 -36.81 -19.88
CA GLU A 412 47.82 -35.78 -18.87
C GLU A 412 47.09 -34.47 -19.19
N VAL A 413 47.13 -34.02 -20.45
CA VAL A 413 46.39 -32.84 -20.89
C VAL A 413 44.87 -33.03 -20.79
N TYR A 414 44.36 -34.22 -21.11
CA TYR A 414 42.94 -34.52 -20.96
C TYR A 414 42.49 -34.50 -19.49
N GLU A 415 43.31 -35.03 -18.59
CA GLU A 415 43.07 -34.98 -17.14
C GLU A 415 43.12 -33.55 -16.60
N GLU A 416 44.06 -32.72 -17.06
CA GLU A 416 44.07 -31.29 -16.71
C GLU A 416 42.84 -30.57 -17.27
N LYS A 417 42.42 -30.86 -18.51
CA LYS A 417 41.20 -30.30 -19.09
C LYS A 417 39.93 -30.65 -18.29
N GLN A 418 39.88 -31.82 -17.64
CA GLN A 418 38.72 -32.24 -16.83
C GLN A 418 38.74 -31.70 -15.39
N ARG A 419 39.90 -31.27 -14.89
CA ARG A 419 40.03 -30.65 -13.55
C ARG A 419 39.56 -29.19 -13.53
N PHE A 420 39.33 -28.61 -14.70
CA PHE A 420 38.80 -27.27 -14.93
C PHE A 420 37.47 -27.36 -15.68
#